data_AF-A0A0J6CS47-F1
#
_entry.id   AF-A0A0J6CS47-F1
#
_cell.length_a   1.000
_cell.length_b   1.000
_cell.length_c   1.000
_cell.angle_alpha   90.00
_cell.angle_beta   90.00
_cell.angle_gamma   90.00
#
_symmetry.space_group_name_H-M   'P 1'
#
loop_
_entity.id
_entity.type
_entity.pdbx_description
1 polymer ?
#
loop_
_entity_poly.entity_id
_entity_poly.type
_entity_poly.pdbx_seq_one_letter_code
_entity_poly.pdbx_strand_id
1 'polypeptide(L)'
;MFFPEAKDLAQVEFYTFIASMIYLFIVSIMLFYIFYRLAMVSNHRGLMNFFMYLMSLLLRMPFQSVEVMGESQLSRRRIIKEVWKELLVISVATIWFLIGLILAYFQIQDFKN
;
A
#
# COMPACT_ATOMS: atom_id res chain seq x y z
N MET A 1 -13.62 -3.09 23.19
CA MET A 1 -12.91 -4.34 22.84
C MET A 1 -12.76 -4.38 21.32
N PHE A 2 -11.54 -4.45 20.80
CA PHE A 2 -11.27 -4.44 19.35
C PHE A 2 -11.46 -5.84 18.73
N PHE A 3 -11.10 -6.89 19.49
CA PHE A 3 -11.41 -8.28 19.16
C PHE A 3 -12.36 -8.86 20.21
N PRO A 4 -13.69 -8.77 20.03
CA PRO A 4 -14.65 -9.27 21.02
C PRO A 4 -14.66 -10.80 21.16
N GLU A 5 -14.15 -11.52 20.15
CA GLU A 5 -14.09 -12.99 20.15
C GLU A 5 -12.87 -13.56 20.90
N ALA A 6 -11.87 -12.72 21.19
CA ALA A 6 -10.64 -13.17 21.82
C ALA A 6 -10.86 -13.45 23.32
N LYS A 7 -10.58 -14.69 23.72
CA LYS A 7 -10.78 -15.18 25.10
C LYS A 7 -9.52 -15.09 25.97
N ASP A 8 -8.36 -14.92 25.35
CA ASP A 8 -7.06 -14.87 26.01
C ASP A 8 -6.10 -13.91 25.30
N LEU A 9 -4.98 -13.62 25.95
CA LEU A 9 -3.92 -12.77 25.44
C LEU A 9 -3.38 -13.24 24.09
N ALA A 10 -3.15 -14.56 23.97
CA ALA A 10 -2.55 -15.18 22.80
C ALA A 10 -3.41 -14.99 21.55
N GLN A 11 -4.74 -15.07 21.67
CA GLN A 11 -5.66 -14.79 20.57
C GLN A 11 -5.62 -13.33 20.13
N VAL A 12 -5.57 -12.37 21.07
CA VAL A 12 -5.47 -10.94 20.72
C VAL A 12 -4.17 -10.65 19.97
N GLU A 13 -3.04 -11.20 20.43
CA GLU A 13 -1.74 -11.05 19.76
C GLU A 13 -1.77 -11.69 18.36
N PHE A 14 -2.32 -12.89 18.22
CA PHE A 14 -2.45 -13.59 16.94
C PHE A 14 -3.33 -12.84 15.94
N TYR A 15 -4.52 -12.37 16.35
CA TYR A 15 -5.40 -11.60 15.48
C TYR A 15 -4.80 -10.26 15.09
N THR A 16 -4.11 -9.59 16.02
CA THR A 16 -3.38 -8.34 15.74
C THR A 16 -2.28 -8.56 14.70
N PHE A 17 -1.55 -9.67 14.81
CA PHE A 17 -0.51 -10.05 13.84
C PHE A 17 -1.11 -10.30 12.45
N ILE A 18 -2.17 -11.10 12.34
CA ILE A 18 -2.86 -11.36 11.06
C ILE A 18 -3.38 -10.06 10.46
N ALA A 19 -4.07 -9.23 11.25
CA ALA A 19 -4.60 -7.95 10.78
C ALA A 19 -3.48 -7.04 10.24
N SER A 20 -2.32 -7.03 10.90
CA SER A 20 -1.14 -6.29 10.45
C SER A 20 -0.58 -6.81 9.13
N MET A 21 -0.51 -8.14 8.95
CA MET A 21 -0.04 -8.74 7.71
C MET A 21 -0.97 -8.45 6.54
N ILE A 22 -2.29 -8.56 6.74
CA ILE A 22 -3.30 -8.22 5.74
C ILE A 22 -3.19 -6.73 5.37
N TYR A 23 -3.07 -5.86 6.36
CA TYR A 23 -2.93 -4.43 6.14
C TYR A 23 -1.67 -4.10 5.32
N LEU A 24 -0.51 -4.64 5.69
CA LEU A 24 0.75 -4.44 4.97
C LEU A 24 0.67 -4.95 3.52
N PHE A 25 0.01 -6.08 3.30
CA PHE A 25 -0.21 -6.63 1.96
C PHE A 25 -1.06 -5.68 1.10
N ILE A 26 -2.19 -5.18 1.63
CA ILE A 26 -3.07 -4.24 0.92
C ILE A 26 -2.34 -2.94 0.60
N VAL A 27 -1.64 -2.35 1.58
CA VAL A 27 -0.87 -1.12 1.37
C VAL A 27 0.22 -1.32 0.32
N SER A 28 0.91 -2.46 0.33
CA SER A 28 1.93 -2.77 -0.67
C SER A 28 1.35 -2.83 -2.08
N ILE A 29 0.18 -3.46 -2.27
CA ILE A 29 -0.54 -3.49 -3.56
C ILE A 29 -0.93 -2.07 -3.99
N MET A 30 -1.46 -1.25 -3.08
CA MET A 30 -1.89 0.11 -3.40
C MET A 30 -0.70 1.01 -3.79
N LEU A 31 0.41 0.93 -3.06
CA LEU A 31 1.64 1.66 -3.39
C LEU A 31 2.17 1.23 -4.76
N PHE A 32 2.14 -0.06 -5.05
CA PHE A 32 2.54 -0.60 -6.33
C PHE A 32 1.64 -0.10 -7.48
N TYR A 33 0.33 -0.05 -7.25
CA TYR A 33 -0.64 0.50 -8.19
C TYR A 33 -0.43 2.01 -8.45
N ILE A 34 -0.20 2.80 -7.40
CA ILE A 34 0.16 4.23 -7.53
C ILE A 34 1.43 4.37 -8.36
N PHE A 35 2.44 3.53 -8.07
CA PHE A 35 3.72 3.56 -8.76
C PHE A 35 3.59 3.18 -10.25
N TYR A 36 2.77 2.18 -10.57
CA TYR A 36 2.39 1.84 -11.95
C TYR A 36 1.72 3.02 -12.66
N ARG A 37 0.72 3.65 -12.03
CA ARG A 37 0.03 4.82 -12.58
C ARG A 37 1.01 5.96 -12.84
N LEU A 38 1.90 6.25 -11.90
CA LEU A 38 2.96 7.25 -12.06
C LEU A 38 3.92 6.92 -13.21
N ALA A 39 4.34 5.66 -13.33
CA ALA A 39 5.23 5.19 -14.39
C ALA A 39 4.64 5.39 -15.78
N MET A 40 3.41 4.92 -15.99
CA MET A 40 2.73 5.01 -17.28
C MET A 40 2.42 6.45 -17.69
N VAL A 41 2.28 7.35 -16.72
CA VAL A 41 1.72 8.68 -16.93
C VAL A 41 2.79 9.79 -16.89
N SER A 42 3.94 9.57 -16.26
CA SER A 42 4.97 10.61 -16.10
C SER A 42 5.73 10.96 -17.39
N ASN A 43 5.60 10.17 -18.46
CA ASN A 43 6.41 10.23 -19.69
C ASN A 43 7.93 10.28 -19.43
N HIS A 44 8.36 9.92 -18.21
CA HIS A 44 9.74 9.96 -17.77
C HIS A 44 10.38 8.60 -18.03
N ARG A 45 11.23 8.51 -19.06
CA ARG A 45 11.87 7.26 -19.51
C ARG A 45 12.52 6.48 -18.36
N GLY A 46 13.19 7.18 -17.45
CA GLY A 46 13.83 6.55 -16.29
C GLY A 46 12.85 5.91 -15.30
N LEU A 47 11.67 6.52 -15.09
CA LEU A 47 10.68 6.04 -14.12
C LEU A 47 9.92 4.84 -14.69
N MET A 48 9.58 4.90 -15.98
CA MET A 48 9.01 3.78 -16.73
C MET A 48 9.97 2.58 -16.77
N ASN A 49 11.26 2.80 -17.08
CA ASN A 49 12.26 1.73 -17.10
C ASN A 49 12.50 1.13 -15.71
N PHE A 50 12.53 1.95 -14.65
CA PHE A 50 12.65 1.46 -13.28
C PHE A 50 11.43 0.61 -12.87
N PHE A 51 10.22 1.03 -13.26
CA PHE A 51 9.01 0.24 -13.06
C PHE A 51 9.04 -1.09 -13.81
N MET A 52 9.41 -1.08 -15.10
CA MET A 52 9.53 -2.30 -15.90
C MET A 52 10.61 -3.25 -15.35
N TYR A 53 11.69 -2.71 -14.79
CA TYR A 53 12.71 -3.49 -14.10
C TYR A 53 12.16 -4.17 -12.84
N LEU A 54 11.44 -3.42 -11.98
CA LEU A 54 10.77 -4.00 -10.82
C LEU A 54 9.75 -5.08 -11.22
N MET A 55 8.96 -4.84 -12.27
CA MET A 55 8.03 -5.83 -12.82
C MET A 55 8.75 -7.08 -13.34
N SER A 56 9.89 -6.92 -14.01
CA SER A 56 10.69 -8.04 -14.51
C SER A 56 11.20 -8.93 -13.37
N LEU A 57 11.59 -8.33 -12.23
CA LEU A 57 11.99 -9.07 -11.03
C LEU A 57 10.81 -9.80 -10.39
N LEU A 58 9.66 -9.13 -10.24
CA LEU A 58 8.48 -9.68 -9.60
C LEU A 58 7.84 -10.82 -10.41
N LEU A 59 7.71 -10.62 -11.72
CA LEU A 59 7.03 -11.55 -12.63
C LEU A 59 8.00 -12.53 -13.32
N ARG A 60 9.31 -12.41 -13.03
CA ARG A 60 10.38 -13.19 -13.67
C ARG A 60 10.32 -13.16 -15.21
N MET A 61 9.90 -12.03 -15.77
CA MET A 61 9.81 -11.83 -17.21
C MET A 61 11.08 -11.15 -17.75
N PRO A 62 11.47 -11.38 -19.01
CA PRO A 62 12.62 -10.71 -19.60
C PRO A 62 12.38 -9.19 -19.67
N PHE A 63 13.34 -8.42 -19.16
CA PHE A 63 13.27 -6.97 -19.18
C PHE A 63 13.38 -6.45 -20.63
N GLN A 64 12.41 -5.63 -21.04
CA GLN A 64 12.43 -4.91 -22.30
C GLN A 64 12.39 -3.42 -22.00
N SER A 65 13.43 -2.68 -22.39
CA SER A 65 13.46 -1.23 -22.24
C SER A 65 12.41 -0.59 -23.12
N VAL A 66 11.56 0.26 -22.55
CA VAL A 66 10.49 0.92 -23.30
C VAL A 66 11.05 2.20 -23.92
N GLU A 67 10.94 2.33 -25.25
CA GLU A 67 11.08 3.62 -25.92
C GLU A 67 9.76 4.37 -25.78
N VAL A 68 9.82 5.59 -25.26
CA VAL A 68 8.63 6.40 -24.94
C VAL A 68 7.96 6.79 -26.27
N MET A 69 7.01 5.99 -26.74
CA MET A 69 6.21 6.32 -27.91
C MET A 69 5.13 7.34 -27.54
N GLY A 70 5.27 8.56 -28.06
CA GLY A 70 4.16 9.48 -28.27
C GLY A 70 3.73 10.32 -27.08
N GLU A 71 3.32 11.54 -27.40
CA GLU A 71 2.85 12.58 -26.48
C GLU A 71 1.62 12.12 -25.67
N SER A 72 1.83 11.65 -24.43
CA SER A 72 0.73 11.58 -23.47
C SER A 72 0.45 13.00 -22.94
N GLN A 73 -0.42 13.74 -23.64
CA GLN A 73 -0.92 15.06 -23.19
C GLN A 73 -1.92 14.94 -22.02
N LEU A 74 -1.66 14.07 -21.04
CA LEU A 74 -2.35 14.17 -19.75
C LEU A 74 -1.69 15.30 -18.97
N SER A 75 -2.44 16.37 -18.69
CA SER A 75 -1.89 17.51 -17.95
C SER A 75 -1.33 17.03 -16.61
N ARG A 76 -0.07 17.36 -16.30
CA ARG A 76 0.61 17.04 -15.03
C ARG A 76 -0.27 17.30 -13.80
N ARG A 77 -1.15 18.31 -13.87
CA ARG A 77 -2.15 18.62 -12.83
C ARG A 77 -3.16 17.51 -12.58
N ARG A 78 -3.68 16.83 -13.61
CA ARG A 78 -4.63 15.71 -13.45
C ARG A 78 -3.96 14.52 -12.77
N ILE A 79 -2.71 14.25 -13.14
CA ILE A 79 -1.88 13.16 -12.62
C ILE A 79 -1.63 13.36 -11.12
N ILE A 80 -1.17 14.55 -10.74
CA ILE A 80 -0.96 14.91 -9.34
C ILE A 80 -2.28 14.78 -8.56
N LYS A 81 -3.40 15.26 -9.12
CA LYS A 81 -4.72 15.18 -8.45
C LYS A 81 -5.19 13.75 -8.22
N GLU A 82 -4.94 12.84 -9.16
CA GLU A 82 -5.30 11.42 -9.02
C GLU A 82 -4.41 10.72 -7.99
N VAL A 83 -3.10 10.90 -8.08
CA VAL A 83 -2.14 10.34 -7.11
C VAL A 83 -2.40 10.87 -5.71
N TRP A 84 -2.76 12.15 -5.57
CA TRP A 84 -3.08 12.76 -4.29
C TRP A 84 -4.34 12.17 -3.65
N LYS A 85 -5.36 11.84 -4.46
CA LYS A 85 -6.55 11.15 -3.96
C LYS A 85 -6.20 9.77 -3.41
N GLU A 86 -5.40 9.00 -4.15
CA GLU A 86 -4.99 7.66 -3.75
C GLU A 86 -4.12 7.70 -2.48
N LEU A 87 -3.18 8.65 -2.39
CA LEU A 87 -2.39 8.89 -1.17
C LEU A 87 -3.25 9.27 0.04
N LEU A 88 -4.29 10.08 -0.15
CA LEU A 88 -5.17 10.48 0.93
C LEU A 88 -5.97 9.28 1.46
N VAL A 89 -6.46 8.41 0.57
CA VAL A 89 -7.13 7.16 0.96
C VAL A 89 -6.20 6.27 1.78
N ILE A 90 -4.95 6.08 1.35
CA ILE A 90 -3.95 5.31 2.11
C ILE A 90 -3.71 5.95 3.48
N SER A 91 -3.58 7.28 3.54
CA SER A 91 -3.33 8.00 4.78
C SER A 91 -4.47 7.81 5.78
N VAL A 92 -5.73 7.95 5.33
CA VAL A 92 -6.92 7.72 6.16
C VAL A 92 -7.01 6.26 6.62
N ALA A 93 -6.78 5.30 5.72
CA ALA A 93 -6.75 3.89 6.06
C ALA A 93 -5.64 3.56 7.08
N THR A 94 -4.48 4.20 6.96
CA THR A 94 -3.36 4.06 7.90
C THR A 94 -3.73 4.58 9.27
N ILE A 95 -4.30 5.79 9.36
CA ILE A 95 -4.73 6.39 10.62
C ILE A 95 -5.79 5.49 11.29
N TRP A 96 -6.76 5.00 10.51
CA TRP A 96 -7.79 4.08 11.02
C TRP A 96 -7.18 2.79 11.58
N PHE A 97 -6.23 2.20 10.85
CA PHE A 97 -5.54 0.99 11.28
C PHE A 97 -4.72 1.22 12.56
N LEU A 98 -4.02 2.35 12.67
CA LEU A 98 -3.26 2.72 13.88
C LEU A 98 -4.17 2.88 15.11
N ILE A 99 -5.35 3.48 14.95
CA ILE A 99 -6.35 3.55 16.03
C ILE A 99 -6.76 2.14 16.47
N GLY A 100 -6.98 1.22 15.52
CA GLY A 100 -7.27 -0.18 15.80
C GLY A 100 -6.16 -0.87 16.60
N LEU A 101 -4.89 -0.64 16.24
CA LEU A 101 -3.73 -1.17 16.97
C LEU A 101 -3.64 -0.62 18.41
N ILE A 102 -3.96 0.66 18.63
CA ILE A 102 -4.01 1.24 19.97
C ILE A 102 -5.08 0.57 20.83
N LEU A 103 -6.27 0.32 20.26
CA LEU A 103 -7.34 -0.38 20.97
C LEU A 103 -6.97 -1.85 21.26
N ALA A 104 -6.30 -2.53 20.33
CA ALA A 104 -5.76 -3.86 20.57
C ALA A 104 -4.71 -3.86 21.69
N TYR A 105 -3.84 -2.84 21.74
CA TYR A 105 -2.86 -2.69 22.81
C TYR A 105 -3.51 -2.53 24.19
N PHE A 106 -4.54 -1.68 24.31
CA PHE A 106 -5.29 -1.56 25.57
C PHE A 106 -5.94 -2.88 25.97
N GLN A 107 -6.54 -3.60 25.02
CA GLN A 107 -7.11 -4.91 25.28
C GLN A 107 -6.05 -5.93 25.76
N ILE A 108 -4.83 -5.90 25.22
CA ILE A 108 -3.70 -6.72 25.69
C ILE A 108 -3.33 -6.35 27.13
N GLN A 109 -3.30 -5.07 27.48
CA GLN A 109 -3.02 -4.64 28.85
C GLN A 109 -4.10 -5.12 29.83
N ASP A 110 -5.37 -5.06 29.43
CA ASP A 110 -6.49 -5.54 30.25
C ASP A 110 -6.40 -7.04 30.55
N PHE A 111 -5.86 -7.85 29.64
CA PHE A 111 -5.62 -9.29 29.88
C PHE A 111 -4.37 -9.59 30.71
N LYS A 112 -3.41 -8.65 30.81
CA LYS A 112 -2.18 -8.82 31.59
C LYS A 112 -2.34 -8.43 33.06
N ASN A 113 -3.29 -7.55 33.37
CA ASN A 113 -3.63 -7.11 34.73
C ASN A 113 -4.69 -8.02 35.37
#